data_AF-A0A4U6QLI3-F1
#
_entry.id   AF-A0A4U6QLI3-F1
#
_cell.length_a   1.000
_cell.length_b   1.000
_cell.length_c   1.000
_cell.angle_alpha   90.00
_cell.angle_beta   90.00
_cell.angle_gamma   90.00
#
_symmetry.space_group_name_H-M   'P 1'
#
loop_
_entity.id
_entity.type
_entity.pdbx_description
1 polymer ?
#
loop_
_entity_poly.entity_id
_entity_poly.type
_entity_poly.pdbx_seq_one_letter_code
_entity_poly.pdbx_strand_id
1 'polypeptide(L)' 'MDGYQLLLSSTVPGRPGVGLELFRADGTRLAEVFRDDATGGRTFRTFTAVILPLTVATWFLQQAEQRLRR' A
#
# COMPACT_ATOMS: atom_id res chain seq x y z
N MET A 1 0.41 13.23 1.84
CA MET A 1 1.66 13.70 2.46
C MET A 1 2.53 14.23 1.34
N ASP A 2 3.16 15.39 1.50
CA ASP A 2 3.89 16.02 0.40
C ASP A 2 4.98 15.09 -0.15
N GLY A 3 5.06 14.98 -1.47
CA GLY A 3 5.99 14.08 -2.15
C GLY A 3 5.58 12.61 -2.22
N TYR A 4 4.40 12.24 -1.69
CA TYR A 4 3.90 10.86 -1.70
C TYR A 4 2.44 10.77 -2.16
N GLN A 5 2.15 9.74 -2.93
CA GLN A 5 0.83 9.48 -3.51
C GLN A 5 0.35 8.07 -3.14
N LEU A 6 -0.98 7.91 -3.05
CA LEU A 6 -1.62 6.63 -2.78
C LEU A 6 -2.47 6.23 -3.98
N LEU A 7 -2.35 4.97 -4.39
CA LEU A 7 -3.19 4.38 -5.42
C LEU A 7 -3.92 3.17 -4.83
N LEU A 8 -5.24 3.13 -4.97
CA LEU A 8 -6.02 1.94 -4.67
C LEU A 8 -6.11 1.08 -5.94
N SER A 9 -5.63 -0.15 -5.87
CA SER A 9 -5.59 -1.10 -6.98
C SER A 9 -6.40 -2.35 -6.61
N SER A 10 -7.40 -2.70 -7.42
CA SER A 10 -8.31 -3.83 -7.17
C SER A 10 -8.02 -5.03 -8.08
N THR A 11 -6.85 -5.11 -8.71
CA THR A 11 -6.58 -6.16 -9.69
C THR A 11 -5.12 -6.58 -9.69
N VAL A 12 -4.81 -7.57 -8.86
CA VAL A 12 -3.57 -8.35 -8.97
C VAL A 12 -3.93 -9.67 -9.68
N PRO A 13 -3.41 -9.94 -10.90
CA PRO A 13 -3.69 -11.18 -11.61
C PRO A 13 -3.34 -12.40 -10.72
N GLY A 14 -4.32 -13.28 -10.50
CA GLY A 14 -4.16 -14.48 -9.69
C GLY A 14 -4.32 -14.31 -8.17
N ARG A 15 -4.61 -13.10 -7.66
CA ARG A 15 -4.88 -12.86 -6.23
C ARG A 15 -6.09 -11.94 -6.04
N PRO A 16 -7.30 -12.48 -5.80
CA PRO A 16 -8.49 -11.66 -5.53
C PRO A 16 -8.29 -10.87 -4.23
N GLY A 17 -8.44 -9.55 -4.33
CA GLY A 17 -8.16 -8.64 -3.22
C GLY A 17 -8.02 -7.19 -3.65
N VAL A 18 -7.72 -6.35 -2.67
CA VAL A 18 -7.52 -4.91 -2.86
C VAL A 18 -6.18 -4.49 -2.26
N GLY A 19 -5.37 -3.84 -3.07
CA GLY A 19 -4.09 -3.25 -2.69
C GLY A 19 -4.19 -1.73 -2.54
N LEU A 20 -3.58 -1.19 -1.50
CA LEU A 20 -3.22 0.23 -1.43
C LEU A 20 -1.72 0.35 -1.67
N GLU A 21 -1.33 1.09 -2.69
CA GLU A 21 0.06 1.27 -3.11
C GLU A 21 0.55 2.66 -2.75
N LEU A 22 1.79 2.76 -2.27
CA LEU A 22 2.48 4.00 -1.96
C LEU A 22 3.49 4.31 -3.06
N PHE A 23 3.38 5.51 -3.62
CA PHE A 23 4.28 6.05 -4.62
C PHE A 23 4.99 7.30 -4.10
N ARG A 24 6.23 7.51 -4.55
CA ARG A 24 6.88 8.83 -4.49
C ARG A 24 6.36 9.69 -5.65
N ALA A 25 6.48 11.01 -5.55
CA ALA A 25 6.07 11.96 -6.57
C ALA A 25 6.73 11.74 -7.95
N ASP A 26 7.89 11.07 -8.00
CA ASP A 26 8.57 10.69 -9.24
C ASP A 26 7.98 9.43 -9.92
N GLY A 27 6.90 8.86 -9.36
CA GLY A 27 6.27 7.65 -9.86
C GLY A 27 6.90 6.35 -9.36
N THR A 28 7.92 6.41 -8.51
CA THR A 28 8.53 5.21 -7.92
C THR A 28 7.56 4.55 -6.94
N ARG A 29 7.21 3.28 -7.21
CA ARG A 29 6.43 2.45 -6.30
C ARG A 29 7.28 2.01 -5.11
N LEU A 30 6.88 2.39 -3.90
CA LEU A 30 7.66 2.16 -2.68
C LEU A 30 7.15 0.96 -1.88
N ALA A 31 5.84 0.91 -1.63
CA ALA A 31 5.23 -0.10 -0.77
C ALA A 31 3.79 -0.42 -1.17
N GLU A 32 3.28 -1.52 -0.67
CA GLU A 32 1.88 -1.93 -0.82
C GLU A 32 1.40 -2.55 0.50
N VAL A 33 0.15 -2.24 0.86
CA VAL A 33 -0.66 -3.07 1.74
C VAL A 33 -1.72 -3.76 0.90
N PHE A 34 -1.73 -5.09 0.89
CA PHE A 34 -2.71 -5.89 0.16
C PHE A 34 -3.62 -6.62 1.14
N ARG A 35 -4.93 -6.53 0.92
CA ARG A 35 -5.94 -7.35 1.59
C ARG A 35 -6.42 -8.44 0.65
N ASP A 36 -6.27 -9.68 1.08
CA ASP A 36 -6.79 -10.85 0.40
C ASP A 36 -8.29 -11.01 0.69
N ASP A 37 -9.12 -11.12 -0.35
CA ASP A 37 -10.57 -11.19 -0.16
C ASP A 37 -11.05 -12.56 0.33
N ALA A 38 -10.28 -13.64 0.11
CA ALA A 38 -10.65 -14.98 0.56
C ALA A 38 -10.40 -15.16 2.06
N THR A 39 -9.30 -14.61 2.57
CA THR A 39 -8.87 -14.78 3.97
C THR A 39 -9.12 -13.56 4.84
N GLY A 40 -9.31 -12.38 4.24
CA GLY A 40 -9.28 -11.09 4.93
C GLY A 40 -7.88 -10.70 5.44
N GLY A 41 -6.87 -11.54 5.20
CA GLY A 41 -5.50 -11.32 5.65
C GLY A 41 -4.88 -10.11 4.96
N ARG A 42 -4.09 -9.34 5.72
CA ARG A 42 -3.37 -8.17 5.22
C ARG A 42 -1.89 -8.43 5.21
N THR A 43 -1.25 -8.07 4.10
CA THR A 43 0.20 -8.17 3.93
C THR A 43 0.76 -6.80 3.60
N PHE A 44 1.93 -6.49 4.14
CA PHE A 44 2.69 -5.28 3.82
C PHE A 44 3.99 -5.69 3.13
N ARG A 45 4.31 -5.05 2.01
CA ARG A 45 5.58 -5.27 1.28
C ARG A 45 6.17 -3.97 0.78
N THR A 46 7.50 -3.94 0.69
CA THR A 46 8.28 -2.87 0.05
C THR A 46 8.90 -3.40 -1.24
N PHE A 47 8.97 -2.59 -2.29
CA PHE A 47 9.45 -3.02 -3.61
C PHE A 47 10.91 -2.68 -3.88
N THR A 48 11.50 -1.83 -3.06
CA THR A 48 12.85 -1.30 -3.23
C THR A 48 13.59 -1.28 -1.91
N ALA A 49 14.92 -1.21 -1.92
CA ALA A 49 15.76 -0.96 -0.74
C ALA A 49 15.68 0.50 -0.26
N VAL A 50 14.54 1.16 -0.46
CA VAL A 50 14.35 2.57 -0.12
C VAL A 50 14.02 2.69 1.36
N ILE A 51 14.80 3.52 2.06
CA ILE A 51 14.51 3.93 3.42
C ILE A 51 13.29 4.87 3.38
N LEU A 52 12.18 4.41 3.95
CA LEU A 52 10.98 5.23 4.16
C LEU A 52 11.10 5.97 5.50
N PRO A 53 10.88 7.30 5.53
CA PRO A 53 10.72 8.00 6.80
C PRO A 53 9.61 7.34 7.63
N LEU A 54 9.85 7.17 8.94
CA LEU A 54 8.91 6.49 9.83
C LEU A 54 7.52 7.13 9.78
N THR A 55 7.45 8.46 9.73
CA THR A 55 6.19 9.21 9.63
C THR A 55 5.39 8.88 8.37
N VAL A 56 6.06 8.69 7.23
CA VAL A 56 5.44 8.29 5.97
C VAL A 56 4.90 6.86 6.08
N ALA A 57 5.70 5.95 6.63
CA ALA A 57 5.29 4.56 6.82
C ALA A 57 4.08 4.45 7.76
N THR A 58 4.09 5.15 8.89
CA THR A 58 2.96 5.19 9.82
C THR A 58 1.71 5.78 9.17
N TRP A 59 1.84 6.92 8.47
CA TRP A 59 0.74 7.52 7.73
C TRP A 59 0.16 6.55 6.69
N PHE A 60 1.01 5.88 5.92
CA PHE A 60 0.58 4.92 4.91
C PHE A 60 -0.18 3.74 5.53
N LEU A 61 0.31 3.17 6.61
CA LEU A 61 -0.38 2.08 7.32
C LEU A 61 -1.73 2.54 7.87
N GLN A 62 -1.83 3.76 8.42
CA GLN A 62 -3.11 4.33 8.86
C GLN A 62 -4.09 4.49 7.68
N GLN A 63 -3.61 4.91 6.51
CA GLN A 63 -4.45 5.01 5.32
C GLN A 63 -4.93 3.63 4.84
N ALA A 64 -4.07 2.60 4.89
CA ALA A 64 -4.47 1.23 4.58
C ALA A 64 -5.52 0.71 5.56
N GLU A 65 -5.35 0.99 6.85
CA GLU A 65 -6.32 0.65 7.89
C GLU A 65 -7.68 1.30 7.68
N GLN A 66 -7.73 2.51 7.12
CA GLN A 66 -8.98 3.22 6.83
C GLN A 66 -9.65 2.73 5.54
N ARG A 67 -8.87 2.49 4.49
CA ARG A 67 -9.38 2.27 3.12
C ARG A 67 -9.62 0.80 2.78
N LEU A 68 -8.92 -0.12 3.43
CA LEU A 68 -9.08 -1.56 3.19
C LEU A 68 -10.03 -2.22 4.21
N ARG A 69 -10.97 -1.44 4.77
CA ARG A 69 -12.03 -1.95 5.66
C ARG A 69 -13.14 -2.57 4.81
N ARG A 70 -13.37 -3.87 5.02
CA ARG A 70 -14.46 -4.72 4.48
C ARG A 70 -14.96 -4.33 3.09
#